data_AF-A0A8J2I8C1-F1
#
_entry.id   AF-A0A8J2I8C1-F1
#
_cell.length_a   1.000
_cell.length_b   1.000
_cell.length_c   1.000
_cell.angle_alpha   90.00
_cell.angle_beta   90.00
_cell.angle_gamma   90.00
#
_symmetry.space_group_name_H-M   'P 1'
#
loop_
_entity.id
_entity.type
_entity.pdbx_description
1 polymer ?
#
loop_
_entity_poly.entity_id
_entity_poly.type
_entity_poly.pdbx_seq_one_letter_code
_entity_poly.pdbx_strand_id
1 'polypeptide(L)'
;MTQLLDLPPETFKNIVHELNTESPNSIWKLRGVCHTFAAEIEHDLLSNQSESVVDEMYEVINNNMAKYLLNRIHRPSDSEDCLLKMLRSMADYLMQELAIPEEERKETKTGMIEGFVRVCHPACINSVMSHSSRDTSAFRPSLSNMDNGAELDYWQKVVAAMAFLALNLVRTLLVAMPPVIWIPETTIGRSPLVMAMTANDDGLFDEVMGHLNHLRNTAKRDAAFCQYNYRFDDAFLVAVNTGNTRLVKELVEFRQKLGLDIPTNTYNQWLGAGIARLNPDIVESVLLLDPYRKKVNSVLFTKACRTGNLDMVNTLLNKGKVNVEDAPSKTVMTHPLFRAIKFGTMPMIGAVLDAGAYINTKVERRRDILPMTFCSPIEMAFERGDKAVLEFLLSRGATMPPWVDWPRTKRLYNAVPQVAIANGSKNVPIWKGKGVDWPK
;
A
#
# COMPACT_ATOMS: atom_id res chain seq x y z
N MET A 1 40.77 30.52 -7.99
CA MET A 1 39.68 29.67 -7.48
C MET A 1 40.20 28.25 -7.48
N THR A 2 40.70 27.79 -6.34
CA THR A 2 40.95 26.36 -6.14
C THR A 2 39.63 25.64 -6.31
N GLN A 3 39.59 24.64 -7.20
CA GLN A 3 38.39 23.82 -7.32
C GLN A 3 38.25 23.04 -6.02
N LEU A 4 37.03 22.80 -5.55
CA LEU A 4 36.75 22.06 -4.30
C LEU A 4 37.43 20.67 -4.29
N LEU A 5 37.74 20.14 -5.47
CA LEU A 5 38.43 18.86 -5.71
C LEU A 5 39.97 18.93 -5.53
N ASP A 6 40.55 20.14 -5.42
CA ASP A 6 41.99 20.34 -5.19
C ASP A 6 42.36 20.28 -3.69
N LEU A 7 41.36 20.15 -2.81
CA LEU A 7 41.57 20.04 -1.36
C LEU A 7 42.04 18.62 -0.99
N PRO A 8 42.89 18.47 0.03
CA PRO A 8 43.19 17.16 0.61
C PRO A 8 41.89 16.44 1.01
N PRO A 9 41.78 15.12 0.76
CA PRO A 9 40.59 14.33 1.08
C PRO A 9 40.14 14.47 2.54
N GLU A 10 41.08 14.66 3.46
CA GLU A 10 40.83 14.84 4.89
C GLU A 10 40.14 16.18 5.19
N THR A 11 40.60 17.26 4.55
CA THR A 11 39.99 18.59 4.71
C THR A 11 38.56 18.58 4.16
N PHE A 12 38.36 17.92 3.03
CA PHE A 12 37.05 17.76 2.43
C PHE A 12 36.08 16.97 3.32
N LYS A 13 36.56 15.87 3.93
CA LYS A 13 35.79 15.09 4.90
C LYS A 13 35.38 15.90 6.12
N ASN A 14 36.30 16.66 6.70
CA ASN A 14 36.01 17.51 7.85
C ASN A 14 34.97 18.59 7.51
N ILE A 15 35.07 19.20 6.32
CA ILE A 15 34.07 20.17 5.85
C ILE A 15 32.70 19.51 5.75
N VAL A 16 32.59 18.32 5.13
CA VAL A 16 31.32 17.59 5.02
C VAL A 16 30.76 17.22 6.39
N HIS A 17 31.62 16.79 7.32
CA HIS A 17 31.22 16.40 8.68
C HIS A 17 30.63 17.56 9.49
N GLU A 18 31.34 18.69 9.55
CA GLU A 18 30.87 19.90 10.25
C GLU A 18 29.57 20.39 9.66
N LEU A 19 29.49 20.45 8.33
CA LEU A 19 28.30 20.88 7.64
C LEU A 19 27.12 19.93 7.96
N ASN A 20 27.31 18.60 7.89
CA ASN A 20 26.27 17.62 8.18
C ASN A 20 25.74 17.75 9.62
N THR A 21 26.59 18.18 10.55
CA THR A 21 26.24 18.41 11.95
C THR A 21 25.38 19.66 12.13
N GLU A 22 25.66 20.74 11.38
CA GLU A 22 24.94 22.01 11.50
C GLU A 22 23.63 22.08 10.72
N SER A 23 23.56 21.46 9.53
CA SER A 23 22.40 21.59 8.62
C SER A 23 22.22 20.37 7.71
N PRO A 24 21.90 19.20 8.28
CA PRO A 24 21.83 17.92 7.58
C PRO A 24 20.90 17.93 6.36
N ASN A 25 19.70 18.53 6.52
CA ASN A 25 18.71 18.64 5.45
C ASN A 25 19.15 19.50 4.27
N SER A 26 19.93 20.55 4.52
CA SER A 26 20.41 21.47 3.48
C SER A 26 21.50 20.82 2.64
N ILE A 27 22.40 20.07 3.27
CA ILE A 27 23.51 19.37 2.60
C ILE A 27 23.04 18.18 1.80
N TRP A 28 22.05 17.46 2.29
CA TRP A 28 21.49 16.34 1.54
C TRP A 28 20.99 16.75 0.15
N LYS A 29 20.55 18.01 -0.01
CA LYS A 29 20.15 18.60 -1.30
C LYS A 29 21.34 18.95 -2.20
N LEU A 30 22.53 19.15 -1.64
CA LEU A 30 23.76 19.47 -2.37
C LEU A 30 24.43 18.25 -3.01
N ARG A 31 23.89 17.05 -2.84
CA ARG A 31 24.39 15.83 -3.51
C ARG A 31 24.33 15.89 -5.04
N GLY A 32 23.58 16.83 -5.61
CA GLY A 32 23.57 17.08 -7.06
C GLY A 32 24.83 17.76 -7.62
N VAL A 33 25.76 18.22 -6.76
CA VAL A 33 26.95 18.98 -7.19
C VAL A 33 27.97 18.09 -7.90
N CYS A 34 28.37 16.95 -7.31
CA CYS A 34 29.18 15.94 -7.99
C CYS A 34 29.10 14.57 -7.26
N HIS A 35 29.48 13.49 -7.96
CA HIS A 35 29.42 12.12 -7.42
C HIS A 35 30.27 11.92 -6.16
N THR A 36 31.49 12.49 -6.13
CA THR A 36 32.39 12.37 -4.96
C THR A 36 31.81 13.05 -3.74
N PHE A 37 31.24 14.24 -3.91
CA PHE A 37 30.59 15.00 -2.83
C PHE A 37 29.33 14.29 -2.33
N ALA A 38 28.53 13.72 -3.24
CA ALA A 38 27.38 12.92 -2.89
C ALA A 38 27.75 11.69 -2.04
N ALA A 39 28.81 10.98 -2.45
CA ALA A 39 29.29 9.79 -1.76
C ALA A 39 29.82 10.11 -0.36
N GLU A 40 30.54 11.23 -0.19
CA GLU A 40 31.07 11.61 1.12
C GLU A 40 29.96 12.10 2.06
N ILE A 41 28.99 12.88 1.56
CA ILE A 41 27.80 13.27 2.33
C ILE A 41 27.05 12.03 2.81
N GLU A 42 26.80 11.08 1.91
CA GLU A 42 26.08 9.84 2.25
C GLU A 42 26.88 9.00 3.26
N HIS A 43 28.19 8.84 3.03
CA HIS A 43 29.04 8.07 3.92
C HIS A 43 29.12 8.68 5.33
N ASP A 44 29.36 9.99 5.44
CA ASP A 44 29.46 10.66 6.73
C ASP A 44 28.12 10.63 7.48
N LEU A 45 27.01 10.90 6.78
CA LEU A 45 25.68 10.85 7.36
C LEU A 45 25.34 9.46 7.93
N LEU A 46 25.60 8.41 7.16
CA LEU A 46 25.22 7.06 7.54
C LEU A 46 26.17 6.43 8.58
N SER A 47 27.41 6.93 8.69
CA SER A 47 28.47 6.28 9.48
C SER A 47 28.91 7.04 10.72
N ASN A 48 28.90 8.37 10.69
CA ASN A 48 29.60 9.18 11.70
C ASN A 48 28.68 10.14 12.47
N GLN A 49 27.47 10.42 11.97
CA GLN A 49 26.57 11.41 12.58
C GLN A 49 25.92 10.93 13.89
N SER A 50 25.56 11.88 14.77
CA SER A 50 24.94 11.59 16.06
C SER A 50 23.47 11.14 15.94
N GLU A 51 22.91 10.56 17.01
CA GLU A 51 21.50 10.12 17.06
C GLU A 51 20.52 11.28 16.80
N SER A 52 20.84 12.50 17.24
CA SER A 52 19.99 13.68 16.99
C SER A 52 19.89 14.04 15.51
N VAL A 53 20.99 13.89 14.76
CA VAL A 53 21.01 14.13 13.31
C VAL A 53 20.28 13.01 12.56
N VAL A 54 20.40 11.78 13.06
CA VAL A 54 19.67 10.62 12.54
C VAL A 54 18.15 10.84 12.65
N ASP A 55 17.68 11.35 13.78
CA ASP A 55 16.27 11.66 14.00
C ASP A 55 15.76 12.76 13.06
N GLU A 56 16.57 13.80 12.78
CA GLU A 56 16.21 14.87 11.84
C GLU A 56 16.15 14.36 10.38
N MET A 57 16.99 13.38 10.03
CA MET A 57 17.10 12.79 8.69
C MET A 57 16.38 11.45 8.53
N TYR A 58 15.31 11.24 9.30
CA TYR A 58 14.59 9.96 9.38
C TYR A 58 14.26 9.33 8.01
N GLU A 59 13.68 10.09 7.07
CA GLU A 59 13.30 9.54 5.76
C GLU A 59 14.51 9.07 4.94
N VAL A 60 15.63 9.78 5.06
CA VAL A 60 16.87 9.46 4.36
C VAL A 60 17.47 8.17 4.88
N ILE A 61 17.49 8.01 6.19
CA ILE A 61 18.03 6.82 6.85
C ILE A 61 17.13 5.63 6.61
N ASN A 62 15.81 5.82 6.64
CA ASN A 62 14.84 4.78 6.32
C ASN A 62 15.05 4.19 4.91
N ASN A 63 15.40 5.04 3.95
CA ASN A 63 15.70 4.62 2.57
C ASN A 63 17.09 3.96 2.41
N ASN A 64 17.98 4.12 3.39
CA ASN A 64 19.36 3.59 3.37
C ASN A 64 19.65 2.69 4.58
N MET A 65 18.61 2.10 5.17
CA MET A 65 18.69 1.43 6.48
C MET A 65 19.73 0.32 6.51
N ALA A 66 19.84 -0.49 5.46
CA ALA A 66 20.82 -1.58 5.40
C ALA A 66 22.25 -1.04 5.46
N LYS A 67 22.57 0.00 4.68
CA LYS A 67 23.89 0.65 4.69
C LYS A 67 24.18 1.30 6.05
N TYR A 68 23.19 1.98 6.63
CA TYR A 68 23.28 2.58 7.95
C TYR A 68 23.64 1.53 9.02
N LEU A 69 22.86 0.45 9.11
CA LEU A 69 23.11 -0.63 10.07
C LEU A 69 24.45 -1.32 9.83
N LEU A 70 24.82 -1.56 8.57
CA LEU A 70 26.12 -2.11 8.21
C LEU A 70 27.28 -1.25 8.71
N ASN A 71 27.23 0.06 8.48
CA ASN A 71 28.27 0.98 8.92
C ASN A 71 28.36 1.04 10.45
N ARG A 72 27.20 1.06 11.13
CA ARG A 72 27.11 1.05 12.60
C ARG A 72 27.61 -0.23 13.24
N ILE A 73 27.45 -1.39 12.58
CA ILE A 73 28.02 -2.65 13.10
C ILE A 73 29.55 -2.63 13.05
N HIS A 74 30.15 -2.03 12.02
CA HIS A 74 31.61 -1.94 11.90
C HIS A 74 32.22 -0.81 12.75
N ARG A 75 31.46 0.25 13.00
CA ARG A 75 31.84 1.39 13.84
C ARG A 75 30.73 1.69 14.84
N PRO A 76 30.66 0.97 15.97
CA PRO A 76 29.76 1.36 17.05
C PRO A 76 30.21 2.73 17.55
N SER A 77 29.38 3.76 17.36
CA SER A 77 29.52 5.01 18.13
C SER A 77 29.24 4.74 19.62
N ASP A 78 29.39 5.74 20.48
CA ASP A 78 29.47 5.67 21.95
C ASP A 78 28.30 5.00 22.71
N SER A 79 27.30 4.39 22.04
CA SER A 79 26.24 3.58 22.64
C SER A 79 26.24 2.14 22.11
N GLU A 80 26.33 1.17 23.02
CA GLU A 80 26.11 -0.25 22.70
C GLU A 80 24.63 -0.53 22.44
N ASP A 81 24.19 -0.25 21.21
CA ASP A 81 22.82 -0.52 20.77
C ASP A 81 22.53 -2.04 20.79
N CYS A 82 21.49 -2.42 21.53
CA CYS A 82 20.98 -3.79 21.61
C CYS A 82 20.65 -4.39 20.25
N LEU A 83 20.19 -3.56 19.29
CA LEU A 83 19.91 -4.00 17.92
C LEU A 83 21.19 -4.47 17.23
N LEU A 84 22.29 -3.73 17.35
CA LEU A 84 23.56 -4.08 16.71
C LEU A 84 24.14 -5.35 17.32
N LYS A 85 24.03 -5.55 18.64
CA LYS A 85 24.40 -6.80 19.32
C LYS A 85 23.57 -7.99 18.81
N MET A 86 22.26 -7.81 18.67
CA MET A 86 21.37 -8.82 18.12
C MET A 86 21.74 -9.18 16.68
N LEU A 87 21.95 -8.19 15.82
CA LEU A 87 22.33 -8.43 14.42
C LEU A 87 23.67 -9.16 14.32
N ARG A 88 24.67 -8.80 15.14
CA ARG A 88 25.94 -9.54 15.21
C ARG A 88 25.71 -11.00 15.60
N SER A 89 24.92 -11.23 16.64
CA SER A 89 24.59 -12.57 17.13
C SER A 89 23.84 -13.40 16.09
N MET A 90 22.92 -12.79 15.34
CA MET A 90 22.20 -13.42 14.21
C MET A 90 23.17 -13.88 13.12
N ALA A 91 24.14 -13.05 12.74
CA ALA A 91 25.15 -13.43 11.74
C ALA A 91 26.03 -14.57 12.25
N ASP A 92 26.49 -14.50 13.50
CA ASP A 92 27.36 -15.53 14.09
C ASP A 92 26.61 -16.87 14.22
N TYR A 93 25.33 -16.85 14.59
CA TYR A 93 24.45 -18.03 14.57
C TYR A 93 24.35 -18.65 13.18
N LEU A 94 24.12 -17.86 12.14
CA LEU A 94 24.02 -18.35 10.77
C LEU A 94 25.33 -18.99 10.31
N MET A 95 26.47 -18.36 10.62
CA MET A 95 27.77 -18.92 10.29
C MET A 95 28.00 -20.29 10.93
N GLN A 96 27.62 -20.42 12.21
CA GLN A 96 27.73 -21.68 12.93
C GLN A 96 26.79 -22.76 12.36
N GLU A 97 25.52 -22.42 12.17
CA GLU A 97 24.47 -23.39 11.80
C GLU A 97 24.60 -23.86 10.33
N LEU A 98 25.08 -22.98 9.45
CA LEU A 98 25.29 -23.28 8.03
C LEU A 98 26.73 -23.72 7.73
N ALA A 99 27.60 -23.80 8.75
CA ALA A 99 29.03 -24.12 8.61
C ALA A 99 29.75 -23.22 7.59
N ILE A 100 29.43 -21.93 7.58
CA ILE A 100 30.03 -20.96 6.65
C ILE A 100 31.47 -20.66 7.08
N PRO A 101 32.46 -20.69 6.16
CA PRO A 101 33.84 -20.35 6.48
C PRO A 101 34.01 -18.93 7.02
N GLU A 102 35.01 -18.72 7.88
CA GLU A 102 35.35 -17.40 8.43
C GLU A 102 35.69 -16.35 7.36
N GLU A 103 36.22 -16.79 6.21
CA GLU A 103 36.54 -15.92 5.07
C GLU A 103 35.29 -15.22 4.50
N GLU A 104 34.12 -15.86 4.59
CA GLU A 104 32.84 -15.35 4.10
C GLU A 104 32.06 -14.55 5.17
N ARG A 105 32.65 -14.32 6.35
CA ARG A 105 31.99 -13.61 7.48
C ARG A 105 31.44 -12.25 7.07
N LYS A 106 32.21 -11.48 6.29
CA LYS A 106 31.82 -10.12 5.89
C LYS A 106 30.62 -10.14 4.94
N GLU A 107 30.65 -11.06 3.97
CA GLU A 107 29.55 -11.25 3.01
C GLU A 107 28.30 -11.76 3.72
N THR A 108 28.45 -12.72 4.64
CA THR A 108 27.35 -13.25 5.46
C THR A 108 26.68 -12.15 6.28
N LYS A 109 27.47 -11.32 6.97
CA LYS A 109 26.94 -10.16 7.73
C LYS A 109 26.20 -9.19 6.82
N THR A 110 26.75 -8.93 5.63
CA THR A 110 26.14 -8.03 4.63
C THR A 110 24.80 -8.57 4.15
N GLY A 111 24.79 -9.80 3.63
CA GLY A 111 23.57 -10.44 3.15
C GLY A 111 22.51 -10.61 4.23
N MET A 112 22.90 -10.92 5.46
CA MET A 112 21.97 -11.04 6.59
C MET A 112 21.31 -9.70 6.91
N ILE A 113 22.07 -8.60 6.96
CA ILE A 113 21.51 -7.28 7.33
C ILE A 113 20.64 -6.71 6.21
N GLU A 114 21.08 -6.84 4.96
CA GLU A 114 20.26 -6.48 3.80
C GLU A 114 18.96 -7.29 3.79
N GLY A 115 19.08 -8.59 4.01
CA GLY A 115 17.97 -9.50 4.16
C GLY A 115 17.04 -9.13 5.32
N PHE A 116 17.59 -8.74 6.46
CA PHE A 116 16.87 -8.34 7.66
C PHE A 116 16.03 -7.09 7.40
N VAL A 117 16.63 -6.07 6.78
CA VAL A 117 15.92 -4.84 6.38
C VAL A 117 14.83 -5.13 5.35
N ARG A 118 15.03 -6.13 4.49
CA ARG A 118 14.05 -6.56 3.49
C ARG A 118 12.86 -7.31 4.12
N VAL A 119 13.08 -8.21 5.08
CA VAL A 119 12.00 -9.00 5.69
C VAL A 119 11.29 -8.25 6.82
N CYS A 120 11.97 -7.31 7.48
CA CYS A 120 11.43 -6.52 8.58
C CYS A 120 10.84 -5.20 8.08
N HIS A 121 9.66 -4.84 8.60
CA HIS A 121 9.06 -3.55 8.28
C HIS A 121 9.91 -2.40 8.88
N PRO A 122 10.17 -1.29 8.15
CA PRO A 122 11.06 -0.25 8.66
C PRO A 122 10.60 0.38 9.98
N ALA A 123 9.29 0.53 10.19
CA ALA A 123 8.74 0.98 11.49
C ALA A 123 9.13 0.07 12.68
N CYS A 124 9.32 -1.25 12.46
CA CYS A 124 9.78 -2.15 13.52
C CYS A 124 11.25 -1.88 13.86
N ILE A 125 12.09 -1.67 12.84
CA ILE A 125 13.51 -1.34 13.01
C ILE A 125 13.64 0.00 13.73
N ASN A 126 12.86 1.01 13.31
CA ASN A 126 12.89 2.34 13.89
C ASN A 126 12.34 2.37 15.33
N SER A 127 11.30 1.57 15.62
CA SER A 127 10.83 1.40 16.99
C SER A 127 11.97 0.88 17.86
N VAL A 128 12.73 -0.10 17.39
CA VAL A 128 13.86 -0.61 18.17
C VAL A 128 14.96 0.44 18.37
N MET A 129 15.35 1.17 17.32
CA MET A 129 16.40 2.18 17.41
C MET A 129 16.03 3.33 18.37
N SER A 130 14.80 3.84 18.27
CA SER A 130 14.30 4.96 19.10
C SER A 130 14.01 4.61 20.56
N HIS A 131 13.81 3.33 20.89
CA HIS A 131 13.53 2.88 22.26
C HIS A 131 14.79 2.49 23.03
N SER A 132 15.97 2.56 22.41
CA SER A 132 17.25 2.43 23.10
C SER A 132 17.50 3.59 24.09
N SER A 133 16.81 4.73 23.92
CA SER A 133 16.98 5.95 24.73
C SER A 133 15.79 6.32 25.65
N ARG A 134 14.63 5.64 25.58
CA ARG A 134 13.43 5.99 26.36
C ARG A 134 12.85 4.82 27.17
N ASP A 135 12.88 5.01 28.48
CA ASP A 135 12.48 4.08 29.54
C ASP A 135 10.96 3.79 29.56
N THR A 136 10.46 3.04 28.57
CA THR A 136 9.06 2.60 28.54
C THR A 136 8.97 1.08 28.44
N SER A 137 8.54 0.47 29.54
CA SER A 137 8.41 -0.97 29.76
C SER A 137 7.40 -1.70 28.87
N ALA A 138 6.65 -0.98 28.03
CA ALA A 138 5.60 -1.55 27.18
C ALA A 138 6.12 -2.16 25.86
N PHE A 139 7.35 -1.82 25.42
CA PHE A 139 7.88 -2.18 24.09
C PHE A 139 9.11 -3.12 24.12
N ARG A 140 9.53 -3.61 25.29
CA ARG A 140 10.77 -4.40 25.46
C ARG A 140 10.74 -5.94 25.29
N PRO A 141 9.63 -6.66 24.96
CA PRO A 141 9.68 -8.12 25.07
C PRO A 141 10.68 -8.79 24.11
N SER A 142 10.99 -8.19 22.95
CA SER A 142 11.88 -8.81 21.94
C SER A 142 13.38 -8.61 22.17
N LEU A 143 13.80 -7.69 23.04
CA LEU A 143 15.21 -7.33 23.26
C LEU A 143 15.65 -7.49 24.73
N SER A 144 14.70 -7.69 25.65
CA SER A 144 14.97 -7.79 27.09
C SER A 144 15.98 -8.88 27.49
N ASN A 145 16.18 -9.91 26.67
CA ASN A 145 17.18 -10.95 26.92
C ASN A 145 18.62 -10.55 26.52
N MET A 146 18.78 -9.56 25.63
CA MET A 146 20.09 -9.14 25.10
C MET A 146 20.93 -8.34 26.09
N ASP A 147 20.30 -7.70 27.09
CA ASP A 147 20.98 -6.92 28.14
C ASP A 147 21.88 -7.79 29.03
N ASN A 148 21.66 -9.11 29.08
CA ASN A 148 22.39 -10.05 29.94
C ASN A 148 23.35 -11.00 29.19
N GLY A 149 23.67 -10.73 27.92
CA GLY A 149 24.52 -11.61 27.10
C GLY A 149 23.86 -12.95 26.75
N ALA A 150 22.53 -13.01 26.75
CA ALA A 150 21.80 -14.24 26.47
C ALA A 150 21.86 -14.63 24.98
N GLU A 151 21.80 -15.94 24.75
CA GLU A 151 21.69 -16.58 23.44
C GLU A 151 20.46 -16.04 22.66
N LEU A 152 20.55 -16.03 21.32
CA LEU A 152 19.41 -15.67 20.46
C LEU A 152 18.17 -16.46 20.85
N ASP A 153 17.05 -15.77 21.00
CA ASP A 153 15.79 -16.46 21.16
C ASP A 153 15.42 -17.24 19.88
N TYR A 154 14.51 -18.20 20.03
CA TYR A 154 14.11 -19.07 18.93
C TYR A 154 13.56 -18.28 17.73
N TRP A 155 12.84 -17.20 18.00
CA TRP A 155 12.22 -16.38 16.98
C TRP A 155 13.25 -15.56 16.21
N GLN A 156 14.25 -15.00 16.89
CA GLN A 156 15.39 -14.33 16.30
C GLN A 156 16.19 -15.27 15.39
N LYS A 157 16.33 -16.57 15.75
CA LYS A 157 16.93 -17.59 14.89
C LYS A 157 16.12 -17.79 13.60
N VAL A 158 14.77 -17.83 13.68
CA VAL A 158 13.88 -17.89 12.51
C VAL A 158 14.06 -16.64 11.63
N VAL A 159 14.04 -15.45 12.23
CA VAL A 159 14.21 -14.18 11.49
C VAL A 159 15.56 -14.14 10.80
N ALA A 160 16.64 -14.57 11.46
CA ALA A 160 17.97 -14.65 10.86
C ALA A 160 18.00 -15.58 9.64
N ALA A 161 17.44 -16.79 9.77
CA ALA A 161 17.37 -17.75 8.67
C ALA A 161 16.54 -17.22 7.49
N MET A 162 15.42 -16.54 7.76
CA MET A 162 14.57 -15.95 6.72
C MET A 162 15.22 -14.73 6.06
N ALA A 163 15.89 -13.86 6.84
CA ALA A 163 16.64 -12.72 6.33
C ALA A 163 17.73 -13.18 5.34
N PHE A 164 18.49 -14.21 5.72
CA PHE A 164 19.56 -14.78 4.92
C PHE A 164 19.07 -15.70 3.78
N LEU A 165 17.76 -15.94 3.66
CA LEU A 165 17.15 -16.87 2.68
C LEU A 165 17.70 -18.31 2.78
N ALA A 166 18.04 -18.76 3.99
CA ALA A 166 18.50 -20.12 4.24
C ALA A 166 17.31 -21.11 4.26
N LEU A 167 16.72 -21.41 3.09
CA LEU A 167 15.44 -22.12 2.95
C LEU A 167 15.37 -23.45 3.72
N ASN A 168 16.44 -24.26 3.71
CA ASN A 168 16.50 -25.52 4.45
C ASN A 168 16.48 -25.32 5.97
N LEU A 169 17.18 -24.29 6.45
CA LEU A 169 17.19 -23.93 7.86
C LEU A 169 15.82 -23.36 8.27
N VAL A 170 15.22 -22.52 7.43
CA VAL A 170 13.86 -22.01 7.62
C VAL A 170 12.87 -23.17 7.75
N ARG A 171 12.90 -24.14 6.83
CA ARG A 171 12.05 -25.35 6.91
C ARG A 171 12.22 -26.08 8.24
N THR A 172 13.46 -26.32 8.63
CA THR A 172 13.81 -27.06 9.87
C THR A 172 13.29 -26.32 11.10
N LEU A 173 13.52 -25.00 11.16
CA LEU A 173 13.03 -24.16 12.25
C LEU A 173 11.49 -24.06 12.24
N LEU A 174 10.84 -23.91 11.10
CA LEU A 174 9.37 -23.86 11.08
C LEU A 174 8.76 -25.17 11.59
N VAL A 175 9.29 -26.33 11.18
CA VAL A 175 8.80 -27.64 11.66
C VAL A 175 9.01 -27.82 13.17
N ALA A 176 10.14 -27.35 13.71
CA ALA A 176 10.44 -27.41 15.13
C ALA A 176 9.72 -26.34 15.97
N MET A 177 8.93 -25.46 15.34
CA MET A 177 8.33 -24.31 16.01
C MET A 177 7.34 -24.75 17.10
N PRO A 178 7.52 -24.30 18.36
CA PRO A 178 6.59 -24.59 19.43
C PRO A 178 5.18 -24.03 19.16
N PRO A 179 4.11 -24.78 19.48
CA PRO A 179 2.74 -24.41 19.12
C PRO A 179 2.15 -23.21 19.85
N VAL A 180 2.82 -22.67 20.89
CA VAL A 180 2.30 -21.60 21.77
C VAL A 180 3.17 -20.33 21.71
N ILE A 181 4.00 -20.17 20.68
CA ILE A 181 4.68 -18.88 20.49
C ILE A 181 3.64 -17.89 19.97
N TRP A 182 3.01 -17.15 20.89
CA TRP A 182 2.35 -15.90 20.56
C TRP A 182 3.43 -14.95 20.07
N ILE A 183 3.37 -14.57 18.78
CA ILE A 183 4.27 -13.58 18.20
C ILE A 183 3.66 -12.21 18.52
N PRO A 184 4.22 -11.44 19.48
CA PRO A 184 3.75 -10.11 19.77
C PRO A 184 3.75 -9.23 18.51
N GLU A 185 2.82 -8.28 18.43
CA GLU A 185 2.85 -7.28 17.34
C GLU A 185 4.15 -6.47 17.27
N THR A 186 4.91 -6.48 18.37
CA THR A 186 6.10 -5.69 18.61
C THR A 186 7.42 -6.48 18.50
N THR A 187 7.39 -7.78 18.18
CA THR A 187 8.66 -8.50 17.95
C THR A 187 9.34 -8.08 16.66
N ILE A 188 10.66 -8.13 16.71
CA ILE A 188 11.51 -7.97 15.52
C ILE A 188 11.20 -9.13 14.58
N GLY A 189 10.81 -8.81 13.34
CA GLY A 189 10.19 -9.76 12.44
C GLY A 189 8.70 -9.96 12.76
N ARG A 190 7.84 -9.70 11.78
CA ARG A 190 6.40 -10.04 11.82
C ARG A 190 6.23 -11.56 11.68
N SER A 191 5.02 -12.10 11.60
CA SER A 191 4.83 -13.54 11.35
C SER A 191 5.64 -14.03 10.12
N PRO A 192 6.06 -15.31 10.06
CA PRO A 192 6.84 -15.84 8.95
C PRO A 192 6.16 -15.60 7.60
N LEU A 193 4.84 -15.71 7.55
CA LEU A 193 4.08 -15.46 6.34
C LEU A 193 4.18 -14.00 5.89
N VAL A 194 4.06 -13.03 6.80
CA VAL A 194 4.23 -11.61 6.45
C VAL A 194 5.66 -11.32 5.99
N MET A 195 6.67 -11.91 6.64
CA MET A 195 8.07 -11.75 6.24
C MET A 195 8.34 -12.30 4.83
N ALA A 196 7.83 -13.50 4.52
CA ALA A 196 7.91 -14.08 3.18
C ALA A 196 7.25 -13.17 2.13
N MET A 197 6.06 -12.62 2.43
CA MET A 197 5.38 -11.67 1.54
C MET A 197 6.13 -10.35 1.38
N THR A 198 6.77 -9.87 2.46
CA THR A 198 7.52 -8.60 2.42
C THR A 198 8.80 -8.75 1.61
N ALA A 199 9.48 -9.90 1.75
CA ALA A 199 10.64 -10.23 0.92
C ALA A 199 10.29 -10.39 -0.56
N ASN A 200 9.03 -10.72 -0.87
CA ASN A 200 8.56 -11.05 -2.21
C ASN A 200 9.44 -12.13 -2.88
N ASP A 201 9.81 -13.14 -2.08
CA ASP A 201 10.65 -14.26 -2.49
C ASP A 201 9.80 -15.54 -2.55
N ASP A 202 9.76 -16.16 -3.73
CA ASP A 202 8.92 -17.34 -4.00
C ASP A 202 9.40 -18.56 -3.19
N GLY A 203 10.71 -18.75 -3.04
CA GLY A 203 11.26 -19.89 -2.28
C GLY A 203 10.90 -19.81 -0.81
N LEU A 204 11.05 -18.63 -0.21
CA LEU A 204 10.68 -18.38 1.18
C LEU A 204 9.18 -18.55 1.41
N PHE A 205 8.36 -18.11 0.46
CA PHE A 205 6.92 -18.31 0.50
C PHE A 205 6.55 -19.80 0.43
N ASP A 206 7.13 -20.55 -0.51
CA ASP A 206 6.85 -21.97 -0.70
C ASP A 206 7.17 -22.78 0.57
N GLU A 207 8.26 -22.45 1.28
CA GLU A 207 8.59 -23.07 2.57
C GLU A 207 7.54 -22.76 3.65
N VAL A 208 7.13 -21.49 3.80
CA VAL A 208 6.15 -21.10 4.80
C VAL A 208 4.77 -21.70 4.49
N MET A 209 4.36 -21.72 3.21
CA MET A 209 3.11 -22.32 2.77
C MET A 209 3.11 -23.85 2.90
N GLY A 210 4.25 -24.51 2.64
CA GLY A 210 4.44 -25.93 2.90
C GLY A 210 4.20 -26.25 4.37
N HIS A 211 4.78 -25.45 5.27
CA HIS A 211 4.57 -25.58 6.70
C HIS A 211 3.10 -25.32 7.12
N LEU A 212 2.46 -24.27 6.60
CA LEU A 212 1.05 -23.97 6.89
C LEU A 212 0.10 -25.07 6.41
N ASN A 213 0.34 -25.63 5.23
CA ASN A 213 -0.44 -26.77 4.73
C ASN A 213 -0.22 -28.02 5.59
N HIS A 214 1.00 -28.26 6.06
CA HIS A 214 1.30 -29.34 6.99
C HIS A 214 0.53 -29.17 8.31
N LEU A 215 0.59 -27.99 8.93
CA LEU A 215 -0.13 -27.69 10.17
C LEU A 215 -1.64 -27.88 10.03
N ARG A 216 -2.23 -27.43 8.91
CA ARG A 216 -3.65 -27.61 8.61
C ARG A 216 -4.06 -29.09 8.57
N ASN A 217 -3.18 -29.95 8.03
CA ASN A 217 -3.50 -31.36 7.83
C ASN A 217 -3.21 -32.21 9.08
N THR A 218 -2.18 -31.90 9.86
CA THR A 218 -1.75 -32.72 11.01
C THR A 218 -2.47 -32.37 12.30
N ALA A 219 -2.83 -31.10 12.45
CA ALA A 219 -3.46 -30.65 13.65
C ALA A 219 -4.96 -30.52 13.39
N LYS A 220 -5.80 -31.11 14.25
CA LYS A 220 -7.17 -30.64 14.48
C LYS A 220 -7.15 -29.23 15.09
N ARG A 221 -6.28 -28.34 14.59
CA ARG A 221 -6.13 -26.97 15.04
C ARG A 221 -7.03 -26.13 14.18
N ASP A 222 -7.81 -25.35 14.90
CA ASP A 222 -8.81 -24.45 14.39
C ASP A 222 -8.21 -23.55 13.31
N ALA A 223 -8.92 -23.30 12.23
CA ALA A 223 -8.49 -22.38 11.18
C ALA A 223 -8.15 -20.97 11.76
N ALA A 224 -8.72 -20.64 12.92
CA ALA A 224 -8.34 -19.48 13.74
C ALA A 224 -6.83 -19.42 14.09
N PHE A 225 -6.17 -20.56 14.34
CA PHE A 225 -4.73 -20.59 14.63
C PHE A 225 -3.92 -20.02 13.46
N CYS A 226 -4.21 -20.46 12.22
CA CYS A 226 -3.55 -19.94 11.03
C CYS A 226 -3.88 -18.45 10.80
N GLN A 227 -5.12 -18.02 11.08
CA GLN A 227 -5.51 -16.62 10.90
C GLN A 227 -4.77 -15.69 11.87
N TYR A 228 -4.77 -16.01 13.17
CA TYR A 228 -4.27 -15.11 14.21
C TYR A 228 -2.75 -15.20 14.39
N ASN A 229 -2.17 -16.42 14.45
CA ASN A 229 -0.73 -16.55 14.74
C ASN A 229 0.15 -16.24 13.53
N TYR A 230 -0.33 -16.52 12.31
CA TYR A 230 0.40 -16.16 11.10
C TYR A 230 -0.01 -14.83 10.51
N ARG A 231 -0.90 -14.08 11.17
CA ARG A 231 -1.40 -12.78 10.71
C ARG A 231 -1.75 -12.80 9.22
N PHE A 232 -2.54 -13.80 8.84
CA PHE A 232 -2.84 -14.07 7.43
C PHE A 232 -3.39 -12.84 6.72
N ASP A 233 -4.23 -12.06 7.41
CA ASP A 233 -4.88 -10.90 6.82
C ASP A 233 -3.87 -9.77 6.47
N ASP A 234 -2.83 -9.61 7.29
CA ASP A 234 -1.73 -8.68 7.02
C ASP A 234 -0.83 -9.20 5.91
N ALA A 235 -0.52 -10.49 5.89
CA ALA A 235 0.28 -11.11 4.84
C ALA A 235 -0.41 -10.97 3.49
N PHE A 236 -1.72 -11.22 3.44
CA PHE A 236 -2.53 -11.03 2.25
C PHE A 236 -2.50 -9.58 1.77
N LEU A 237 -2.63 -8.61 2.69
CA LEU A 237 -2.54 -7.20 2.33
C LEU A 237 -1.15 -6.82 1.79
N VAL A 238 -0.08 -7.36 2.38
CA VAL A 238 1.30 -7.18 1.87
C VAL A 238 1.44 -7.80 0.49
N ALA A 239 0.93 -9.01 0.24
CA ALA A 239 0.96 -9.67 -1.07
C ALA A 239 0.25 -8.81 -2.14
N VAL A 240 -0.94 -8.29 -1.83
CA VAL A 240 -1.66 -7.37 -2.72
C VAL A 240 -0.86 -6.09 -2.96
N ASN A 241 -0.23 -5.55 -1.92
CA ASN A 241 0.59 -4.36 -2.03
C ASN A 241 1.89 -4.61 -2.80
N THR A 242 2.52 -5.78 -2.75
CA THR A 242 3.71 -6.06 -3.58
C THR A 242 3.35 -6.17 -5.06
N GLY A 243 2.10 -6.54 -5.38
CA GLY A 243 1.62 -6.69 -6.75
C GLY A 243 1.92 -8.06 -7.35
N ASN A 244 2.39 -9.02 -6.55
CA ASN A 244 2.70 -10.37 -7.01
C ASN A 244 1.41 -11.21 -7.15
N THR A 245 0.96 -11.39 -8.38
CA THR A 245 -0.29 -12.09 -8.71
C THR A 245 -0.27 -13.57 -8.35
N ARG A 246 0.90 -14.23 -8.42
CA ARG A 246 1.07 -15.64 -8.04
C ARG A 246 0.77 -15.82 -6.55
N LEU A 247 1.46 -15.06 -5.69
CA LEU A 247 1.30 -15.14 -4.23
C LEU A 247 -0.14 -14.85 -3.80
N VAL A 248 -0.78 -13.85 -4.40
CA VAL A 248 -2.19 -13.55 -4.13
C VAL A 248 -3.10 -14.73 -4.47
N LYS A 249 -2.93 -15.36 -5.66
CA LYS A 249 -3.75 -16.50 -6.07
C LYS A 249 -3.60 -17.69 -5.12
N GLU A 250 -2.37 -18.02 -4.74
CA GLU A 250 -2.09 -19.12 -3.80
C GLU A 250 -2.68 -18.85 -2.41
N LEU A 251 -2.59 -17.60 -1.92
CA LEU A 251 -3.23 -17.20 -0.66
C LEU A 251 -4.76 -17.25 -0.75
N VAL A 252 -5.37 -16.86 -1.89
CA VAL A 252 -6.82 -17.00 -2.12
C VAL A 252 -7.25 -18.45 -2.05
N GLU A 253 -6.55 -19.36 -2.74
CA GLU A 253 -6.84 -20.79 -2.70
C GLU A 253 -6.70 -21.36 -1.29
N PHE A 254 -5.64 -20.97 -0.58
CA PHE A 254 -5.44 -21.39 0.81
C PHE A 254 -6.57 -20.89 1.71
N ARG A 255 -7.00 -19.63 1.56
CA ARG A 255 -8.10 -19.04 2.34
C ARG A 255 -9.43 -19.74 2.06
N GLN A 256 -9.73 -20.06 0.80
CA GLN A 256 -10.92 -20.83 0.44
C GLN A 256 -10.92 -22.21 1.10
N LYS A 257 -9.76 -22.88 1.16
CA LYS A 257 -9.59 -24.16 1.87
C LYS A 257 -9.79 -24.05 3.37
N LEU A 258 -9.49 -22.90 3.99
CA LEU A 258 -9.73 -22.67 5.42
C LEU A 258 -11.22 -22.48 5.76
N GLY A 259 -12.05 -22.05 4.81
CA GLY A 259 -13.49 -21.87 5.02
C GLY A 259 -13.86 -20.81 6.06
N LEU A 260 -12.94 -19.90 6.39
CA LEU A 260 -13.16 -18.84 7.38
C LEU A 260 -13.87 -17.64 6.78
N ASP A 261 -14.84 -17.12 7.52
CA ASP A 261 -15.49 -15.86 7.21
C ASP A 261 -14.49 -14.71 7.09
N ILE A 262 -14.77 -13.80 6.17
CA ILE A 262 -13.93 -12.63 5.92
C ILE A 262 -14.66 -11.38 6.43
N PRO A 263 -14.11 -10.70 7.44
CA PRO A 263 -14.64 -9.42 7.88
C PRO A 263 -14.71 -8.43 6.72
N THR A 264 -15.83 -7.73 6.59
CA THR A 264 -16.07 -6.80 5.47
C THR A 264 -15.01 -5.71 5.37
N ASN A 265 -14.49 -5.22 6.51
CA ASN A 265 -13.44 -4.20 6.52
C ASN A 265 -12.12 -4.75 5.93
N THR A 266 -11.71 -5.94 6.36
CA THR A 266 -10.51 -6.63 5.86
C THR A 266 -10.60 -6.88 4.36
N TYR A 267 -11.72 -7.43 3.90
CA TYR A 267 -11.97 -7.64 2.47
C TYR A 267 -11.89 -6.33 1.67
N ASN A 268 -12.51 -5.25 2.17
CA ASN A 268 -12.49 -3.94 1.51
C ASN A 268 -11.08 -3.35 1.46
N GLN A 269 -10.24 -3.61 2.47
CA GLN A 269 -8.83 -3.18 2.46
C GLN A 269 -8.05 -3.90 1.35
N TRP A 270 -8.16 -5.23 1.24
CA TRP A 270 -7.49 -5.99 0.17
C TRP A 270 -7.96 -5.56 -1.22
N LEU A 271 -9.28 -5.49 -1.43
CA LEU A 271 -9.83 -5.09 -2.72
C LEU A 271 -9.45 -3.63 -3.06
N GLY A 272 -9.48 -2.75 -2.06
CA GLY A 272 -9.09 -1.34 -2.21
C GLY A 272 -7.61 -1.14 -2.49
N ALA A 273 -6.74 -2.01 -1.97
CA ALA A 273 -5.30 -2.02 -2.25
C ALA A 273 -5.02 -2.52 -3.68
N GLY A 274 -5.69 -3.59 -4.13
CA GLY A 274 -5.61 -4.08 -5.51
C GLY A 274 -6.03 -3.02 -6.53
N ILE A 275 -7.13 -2.29 -6.26
CA ILE A 275 -7.57 -1.16 -7.09
C ILE A 275 -6.51 -0.05 -7.12
N ALA A 276 -5.89 0.29 -5.98
CA ALA A 276 -4.86 1.33 -5.92
C ALA A 276 -3.61 0.97 -6.73
N ARG A 277 -3.29 -0.33 -6.82
CA ARG A 277 -2.19 -0.87 -7.61
C ARG A 277 -2.48 -0.99 -9.11
N LEU A 278 -3.70 -0.67 -9.54
CA LEU A 278 -4.14 -0.76 -10.94
C LEU A 278 -3.96 -2.17 -11.55
N ASN A 279 -4.02 -3.22 -10.72
CA ASN A 279 -3.81 -4.59 -11.14
C ASN A 279 -5.17 -5.35 -11.16
N PRO A 280 -5.80 -5.51 -12.35
CA PRO A 280 -7.10 -6.16 -12.47
C PRO A 280 -7.06 -7.65 -12.11
N ASP A 281 -5.93 -8.35 -12.33
CA ASP A 281 -5.79 -9.78 -12.02
C ASP A 281 -5.82 -10.04 -10.51
N ILE A 282 -5.17 -9.17 -9.73
CA ILE A 282 -5.24 -9.21 -8.27
C ILE A 282 -6.67 -8.94 -7.81
N VAL A 283 -7.31 -7.91 -8.37
CA VAL A 283 -8.70 -7.57 -8.03
C VAL A 283 -9.63 -8.72 -8.35
N GLU A 284 -9.50 -9.34 -9.52
CA GLU A 284 -10.22 -10.54 -9.88
C GLU A 284 -10.01 -11.68 -8.87
N SER A 285 -8.75 -11.94 -8.49
CA SER A 285 -8.41 -12.99 -7.52
C SER A 285 -9.07 -12.72 -6.16
N VAL A 286 -9.06 -11.48 -5.68
CA VAL A 286 -9.73 -11.09 -4.43
C VAL A 286 -11.25 -11.24 -4.53
N LEU A 287 -11.86 -10.96 -5.69
CA LEU A 287 -13.30 -11.11 -5.91
C LEU A 287 -13.78 -12.58 -5.87
N LEU A 288 -12.89 -13.56 -6.04
CA LEU A 288 -13.18 -14.99 -5.85
C LEU A 288 -13.50 -15.32 -4.38
N LEU A 289 -13.09 -14.47 -3.44
CA LEU A 289 -13.46 -14.60 -2.03
C LEU A 289 -14.89 -14.11 -1.81
N ASP A 290 -15.56 -14.66 -0.79
CA ASP A 290 -16.93 -14.28 -0.44
C ASP A 290 -16.97 -13.59 0.94
N PRO A 291 -17.14 -12.26 1.00
CA PRO A 291 -17.28 -11.54 2.25
C PRO A 291 -18.70 -11.70 2.82
N TYR A 292 -18.85 -11.51 4.13
CA TYR A 292 -20.15 -11.58 4.82
C TYR A 292 -21.23 -10.61 4.27
N ARG A 293 -20.81 -9.52 3.60
CA ARG A 293 -21.70 -8.47 3.07
C ARG A 293 -21.46 -8.26 1.57
N LYS A 294 -21.97 -7.16 1.03
CA LYS A 294 -21.80 -6.75 -0.37
C LYS A 294 -20.33 -6.80 -0.82
N LYS A 295 -20.03 -7.62 -1.84
CA LYS A 295 -18.69 -7.76 -2.46
C LYS A 295 -18.08 -6.44 -2.91
N VAL A 296 -18.85 -5.54 -3.52
CA VAL A 296 -18.32 -4.24 -3.95
C VAL A 296 -19.19 -3.10 -3.41
N ASN A 297 -18.65 -2.37 -2.44
CA ASN A 297 -19.30 -1.17 -1.92
C ASN A 297 -19.12 0.04 -2.87
N SER A 298 -19.88 1.11 -2.64
CA SER A 298 -19.83 2.30 -3.51
C SER A 298 -18.51 3.06 -3.43
N VAL A 299 -17.80 2.99 -2.30
CA VAL A 299 -16.50 3.65 -2.09
C VAL A 299 -15.43 3.01 -2.97
N LEU A 300 -15.38 1.67 -3.00
CA LEU A 300 -14.45 0.91 -3.86
C LEU A 300 -14.74 1.13 -5.34
N PHE A 301 -16.01 1.11 -5.74
CA PHE A 301 -16.40 1.42 -7.12
C PHE A 301 -16.03 2.86 -7.52
N THR A 302 -16.23 3.82 -6.62
CA THR A 302 -15.81 5.22 -6.84
C THR A 302 -14.30 5.33 -6.97
N LYS A 303 -13.54 4.59 -6.15
CA LYS A 303 -12.08 4.54 -6.23
C LYS A 303 -11.64 4.00 -7.59
N ALA A 304 -12.25 2.91 -8.07
CA ALA A 304 -11.97 2.36 -9.40
C ALA A 304 -12.28 3.36 -10.53
N CYS A 305 -13.42 4.07 -10.48
CA CYS A 305 -13.73 5.10 -11.48
C CYS A 305 -12.66 6.21 -11.53
N ARG A 306 -12.14 6.62 -10.38
CA ARG A 306 -11.07 7.64 -10.29
C ARG A 306 -9.73 7.20 -10.85
N THR A 307 -9.50 5.90 -10.98
CA THR A 307 -8.24 5.40 -11.56
C THR A 307 -8.13 5.67 -13.06
N GLY A 308 -9.26 5.88 -13.76
CA GLY A 308 -9.26 5.97 -15.22
C GLY A 308 -9.04 4.63 -15.96
N ASN A 309 -8.86 3.52 -15.25
CA ASN A 309 -8.67 2.19 -15.83
C ASN A 309 -10.02 1.49 -16.12
N LEU A 310 -10.36 1.34 -17.41
CA LEU A 310 -11.60 0.71 -17.87
C LEU A 310 -11.69 -0.77 -17.49
N ASP A 311 -10.59 -1.52 -17.63
CA ASP A 311 -10.55 -2.95 -17.31
C ASP A 311 -10.86 -3.20 -15.84
N MET A 312 -10.36 -2.33 -14.95
CA MET A 312 -10.69 -2.37 -13.53
C MET A 312 -12.19 -2.22 -13.28
N VAL A 313 -12.85 -1.27 -13.96
CA VAL A 313 -14.30 -1.06 -13.84
C VAL A 313 -15.06 -2.25 -14.39
N ASN A 314 -14.66 -2.78 -15.55
CA ASN A 314 -15.27 -3.98 -16.15
C ASN A 314 -15.13 -5.22 -15.23
N THR A 315 -13.97 -5.42 -14.62
CA THR A 315 -13.75 -6.52 -13.66
C THR A 315 -14.69 -6.40 -12.47
N LEU A 316 -14.86 -5.19 -11.90
CA LEU A 316 -15.79 -4.97 -10.80
C LEU A 316 -17.26 -5.14 -11.20
N LEU A 317 -17.66 -4.68 -12.40
CA LEU A 317 -19.02 -4.83 -12.91
C LEU A 317 -19.36 -6.33 -13.13
N ASN A 318 -18.50 -7.02 -13.87
CA ASN A 318 -18.76 -8.39 -14.32
C ASN A 318 -18.56 -9.42 -13.20
N LYS A 319 -17.44 -9.34 -12.46
CA LYS A 319 -17.07 -10.33 -11.44
C LYS A 319 -17.47 -9.90 -10.03
N GLY A 320 -17.45 -8.59 -9.76
CA GLY A 320 -17.83 -8.03 -8.47
C GLY A 320 -19.33 -7.93 -8.23
N LYS A 321 -20.16 -8.31 -9.21
CA LYS A 321 -21.63 -8.27 -9.17
C LYS A 321 -22.14 -6.93 -8.64
N VAL A 322 -21.58 -5.84 -9.14
CA VAL A 322 -22.01 -4.49 -8.76
C VAL A 322 -23.46 -4.34 -9.17
N ASN A 323 -24.36 -4.18 -8.20
CA ASN A 323 -25.75 -3.87 -8.50
C ASN A 323 -25.86 -2.47 -9.15
N VAL A 324 -26.03 -2.47 -10.46
CA VAL A 324 -26.26 -1.32 -11.34
C VAL A 324 -27.74 -1.06 -11.63
N GLU A 325 -28.59 -2.07 -11.45
CA GLU A 325 -30.04 -2.01 -11.64
C GLU A 325 -30.68 -1.42 -10.38
N ASP A 326 -30.79 -0.09 -10.41
CA ASP A 326 -31.77 0.71 -9.68
C ASP A 326 -32.22 0.13 -8.33
N ALA A 327 -31.39 0.27 -7.30
CA ALA A 327 -31.82 -0.11 -5.97
C ALA A 327 -32.77 0.98 -5.43
N PRO A 328 -33.93 0.61 -4.85
CA PRO A 328 -35.01 1.54 -4.49
C PRO A 328 -34.67 2.56 -3.39
N SER A 329 -33.45 2.53 -2.85
CA SER A 329 -32.97 3.44 -1.81
C SER A 329 -31.48 3.72 -1.98
N LYS A 330 -31.11 4.48 -3.02
CA LYS A 330 -29.72 4.90 -3.22
C LYS A 330 -29.64 6.37 -3.58
N THR A 331 -28.80 7.09 -2.84
CA THR A 331 -28.44 8.47 -3.14
C THR A 331 -27.46 8.54 -4.31
N VAL A 332 -27.26 9.74 -4.88
CA VAL A 332 -26.17 10.06 -5.83
C VAL A 332 -24.81 9.47 -5.38
N MET A 333 -24.58 9.37 -4.07
CA MET A 333 -23.33 8.89 -3.50
C MET A 333 -23.14 7.36 -3.55
N THR A 334 -24.17 6.61 -3.90
CA THR A 334 -24.14 5.14 -3.87
C THR A 334 -24.45 4.49 -5.20
N HIS A 335 -24.99 5.26 -6.16
CA HIS A 335 -25.37 4.75 -7.47
C HIS A 335 -24.16 4.68 -8.44
N PRO A 336 -23.87 3.51 -9.04
CA PRO A 336 -22.71 3.31 -9.92
C PRO A 336 -22.64 4.30 -11.10
N LEU A 337 -23.76 4.48 -11.82
CA LEU A 337 -23.81 5.41 -12.97
C LEU A 337 -23.45 6.85 -12.58
N PHE A 338 -23.96 7.36 -11.45
CA PHE A 338 -23.62 8.70 -10.97
C PHE A 338 -22.14 8.82 -10.58
N ARG A 339 -21.53 7.75 -10.05
CA ARG A 339 -20.09 7.73 -9.75
C ARG A 339 -19.24 7.73 -11.02
N ALA A 340 -19.62 6.94 -12.02
CA ALA A 340 -18.96 6.92 -13.32
C ALA A 340 -19.08 8.27 -14.04
N ILE A 341 -20.25 8.90 -14.03
CA ILE A 341 -20.44 10.24 -14.61
C ILE A 341 -19.63 11.28 -13.85
N LYS A 342 -19.56 11.22 -12.51
CA LYS A 342 -18.84 12.23 -11.72
C LYS A 342 -17.31 12.10 -11.80
N PHE A 343 -16.78 10.88 -11.84
CA PHE A 343 -15.34 10.64 -11.67
C PHE A 343 -14.69 9.81 -12.79
N GLY A 344 -15.47 9.10 -13.60
CA GLY A 344 -14.97 8.19 -14.63
C GLY A 344 -14.79 8.84 -16.00
N THR A 345 -14.30 8.04 -16.94
CA THR A 345 -14.14 8.41 -18.35
C THR A 345 -15.36 8.01 -19.17
N MET A 346 -15.45 8.51 -20.40
CA MET A 346 -16.53 8.18 -21.34
C MET A 346 -16.72 6.67 -21.54
N PRO A 347 -15.66 5.87 -21.79
CA PRO A 347 -15.78 4.41 -21.86
C PRO A 347 -16.34 3.77 -20.57
N MET A 348 -16.02 4.31 -19.40
CA MET A 348 -16.55 3.78 -18.12
C MET A 348 -18.03 4.05 -17.96
N ILE A 349 -18.51 5.24 -18.38
CA ILE A 349 -19.94 5.55 -18.38
C ILE A 349 -20.66 4.58 -19.31
N GLY A 350 -20.09 4.33 -20.50
CA GLY A 350 -20.56 3.31 -21.43
C GLY A 350 -20.65 1.94 -20.78
N ALA A 351 -19.56 1.45 -20.17
CA ALA A 351 -19.52 0.15 -19.51
C ALA A 351 -20.60 -0.02 -18.42
N VAL A 352 -20.87 1.03 -17.62
CA VAL A 352 -21.92 0.96 -16.59
C VAL A 352 -23.32 0.91 -17.21
N LEU A 353 -23.56 1.63 -18.32
CA LEU A 353 -24.82 1.55 -19.07
C LEU A 353 -24.98 0.19 -19.74
N ASP A 354 -23.90 -0.34 -20.34
CA ASP A 354 -23.87 -1.64 -21.01
C ASP A 354 -24.08 -2.79 -19.99
N ALA A 355 -23.68 -2.59 -18.73
CA ALA A 355 -23.98 -3.50 -17.63
C ALA A 355 -25.46 -3.47 -17.16
N GLY A 356 -26.31 -2.60 -17.72
CA GLY A 356 -27.75 -2.53 -17.43
C GLY A 356 -28.20 -1.34 -16.59
N ALA A 357 -27.33 -0.35 -16.31
CA ALA A 357 -27.76 0.83 -15.57
C ALA A 357 -28.81 1.65 -16.35
N TYR A 358 -29.94 1.95 -15.72
CA TYR A 358 -31.00 2.73 -16.36
C TYR A 358 -30.59 4.20 -16.54
N ILE A 359 -30.60 4.67 -17.79
CA ILE A 359 -30.05 5.99 -18.16
C ILE A 359 -30.84 7.18 -17.62
N ASN A 360 -32.13 6.99 -17.31
CA ASN A 360 -33.01 8.04 -16.78
C ASN A 360 -33.32 7.83 -15.28
N THR A 361 -32.48 7.09 -14.56
CA THR A 361 -32.64 6.84 -13.12
C THR A 361 -32.73 8.17 -12.37
N LYS A 362 -33.65 8.29 -11.40
CA LYS A 362 -33.72 9.45 -10.51
C LYS A 362 -33.38 9.03 -9.09
N VAL A 363 -32.28 9.56 -8.57
CA VAL A 363 -31.80 9.24 -7.22
C VAL A 363 -31.95 10.42 -6.29
N GLU A 364 -32.14 10.13 -5.00
CA GLU A 364 -32.18 11.16 -3.97
C GLU A 364 -30.83 11.88 -3.85
N ARG A 365 -30.92 13.20 -3.74
CA ARG A 365 -29.82 14.08 -3.40
C ARG A 365 -30.07 14.64 -2.00
N ARG A 366 -29.43 14.02 -1.00
CA ARG A 366 -29.40 14.59 0.35
C ARG A 366 -28.60 15.90 0.31
N ARG A 367 -29.25 17.00 0.65
CA ARG A 367 -28.63 18.26 1.07
C ARG A 367 -29.08 18.51 2.49
N ASP A 368 -28.17 18.92 3.36
CA ASP A 368 -28.44 19.02 4.79
C ASP A 368 -29.45 20.12 5.16
N ILE A 369 -29.84 21.00 4.22
CA ILE A 369 -30.57 22.26 4.49
C ILE A 369 -31.73 22.53 3.50
N LEU A 370 -32.04 21.62 2.56
CA LEU A 370 -33.06 21.85 1.51
C LEU A 370 -34.02 20.66 1.36
N PRO A 371 -35.24 20.84 0.80
CA PRO A 371 -36.13 19.73 0.51
C PRO A 371 -35.43 18.67 -0.35
N MET A 372 -35.84 17.42 -0.17
CA MET A 372 -35.29 16.27 -0.88
C MET A 372 -35.38 16.51 -2.39
N THR A 373 -34.23 16.69 -3.05
CA THR A 373 -34.15 16.91 -4.50
C THR A 373 -33.76 15.60 -5.16
N PHE A 374 -34.32 15.31 -6.33
CA PHE A 374 -33.87 14.19 -7.15
C PHE A 374 -32.84 14.68 -8.16
N CYS A 375 -31.93 13.80 -8.55
CA CYS A 375 -30.94 14.06 -9.57
C CYS A 375 -30.94 12.92 -10.57
N SER A 376 -30.92 13.25 -11.85
CA SER A 376 -30.78 12.35 -13.00
C SER A 376 -29.34 12.33 -13.53
N PRO A 377 -28.94 11.27 -14.27
CA PRO A 377 -27.62 11.19 -14.89
C PRO A 377 -27.26 12.40 -15.75
N ILE A 378 -28.23 12.94 -16.50
CA ILE A 378 -28.00 14.11 -17.36
C ILE A 378 -27.80 15.40 -16.56
N GLU A 379 -28.51 15.56 -15.43
CA GLU A 379 -28.27 16.67 -14.49
C GLU A 379 -26.92 16.54 -13.78
N MET A 380 -26.42 15.33 -13.56
CA MET A 380 -25.05 15.13 -13.07
C MET A 380 -24.01 15.52 -14.14
N ALA A 381 -24.28 15.22 -15.42
CA ALA A 381 -23.42 15.64 -16.54
C ALA A 381 -23.38 17.17 -16.69
N PHE A 382 -24.51 17.85 -16.43
CA PHE A 382 -24.54 19.30 -16.30
C PHE A 382 -23.55 19.77 -15.24
N GLU A 383 -23.59 19.25 -14.01
CA GLU A 383 -22.66 19.68 -12.94
C GLU A 383 -21.19 19.45 -13.28
N ARG A 384 -20.90 18.36 -14.00
CA ARG A 384 -19.54 18.07 -14.48
C ARG A 384 -19.06 19.08 -15.53
N GLY A 385 -19.97 19.70 -16.29
CA GLY A 385 -19.64 20.72 -17.27
C GLY A 385 -18.93 20.18 -18.53
N ASP A 386 -19.18 18.90 -18.85
CA ASP A 386 -18.51 18.15 -19.91
C ASP A 386 -19.51 17.86 -21.05
N LYS A 387 -19.32 18.56 -22.17
CA LYS A 387 -20.22 18.51 -23.34
C LYS A 387 -20.25 17.11 -23.96
N ALA A 388 -19.11 16.41 -23.98
CA ALA A 388 -19.01 15.08 -24.59
C ALA A 388 -19.84 14.05 -23.81
N VAL A 389 -19.81 14.13 -22.47
CA VAL A 389 -20.64 13.28 -21.61
C VAL A 389 -22.13 13.55 -21.83
N LEU A 390 -22.52 14.82 -21.98
CA LEU A 390 -23.90 15.19 -22.25
C LEU A 390 -24.38 14.63 -23.61
N GLU A 391 -23.60 14.85 -24.67
CA GLU A 391 -23.89 14.32 -26.02
C GLU A 391 -23.99 12.79 -26.01
N PHE A 392 -23.12 12.10 -25.27
CA PHE A 392 -23.13 10.65 -25.16
C PHE A 392 -24.33 10.10 -24.38
N LEU A 393 -24.73 10.74 -23.28
CA LEU A 393 -25.93 10.32 -22.57
C LEU A 393 -27.18 10.50 -23.46
N LEU A 394 -27.27 11.60 -24.21
CA LEU A 394 -28.38 11.82 -25.14
C LEU A 394 -28.39 10.80 -26.28
N SER A 395 -27.23 10.46 -26.86
CA SER A 395 -27.14 9.44 -27.91
C SER A 395 -27.51 8.03 -27.41
N ARG A 396 -27.39 7.79 -26.09
CA ARG A 396 -27.84 6.56 -25.41
C ARG A 396 -29.29 6.63 -24.90
N GLY A 397 -30.06 7.69 -25.21
CA GLY A 397 -31.48 7.81 -24.88
C GLY A 397 -31.81 8.53 -23.57
N ALA A 398 -30.90 9.35 -23.05
CA ALA A 398 -31.20 10.20 -21.90
C ALA A 398 -32.26 11.25 -22.26
N THR A 399 -33.20 11.51 -21.35
CA THR A 399 -34.23 12.53 -21.53
C THR A 399 -33.77 13.84 -20.92
N MET A 400 -33.88 14.92 -21.69
CA MET A 400 -33.55 16.26 -21.21
C MET A 400 -34.58 16.75 -20.19
N PRO A 401 -34.16 17.27 -19.02
CA PRO A 401 -35.10 17.90 -18.09
C PRO A 401 -35.63 19.21 -18.68
N PRO A 402 -36.75 19.76 -18.14
CA PRO A 402 -37.24 21.09 -18.51
C PRO A 402 -36.13 22.14 -18.40
N TRP A 403 -36.14 23.13 -19.31
CA TRP A 403 -35.11 24.18 -19.34
C TRP A 403 -35.03 25.02 -18.06
N VAL A 404 -36.12 25.05 -17.27
CA VAL A 404 -36.19 25.70 -15.95
C VAL A 404 -35.18 25.08 -14.97
N ASP A 405 -34.91 23.78 -15.11
CA ASP A 405 -34.01 23.01 -14.24
C ASP A 405 -32.56 23.00 -14.75
N TRP A 406 -32.27 23.69 -15.86
CA TRP A 406 -30.92 23.72 -16.43
C TRP A 406 -29.97 24.62 -15.61
N PRO A 407 -28.68 24.25 -15.52
CA PRO A 407 -27.69 25.06 -14.81
C PRO A 407 -27.51 26.42 -15.48
N ARG A 408 -27.55 27.49 -14.70
CA ARG A 408 -27.32 28.87 -15.17
C ARG A 408 -25.86 29.31 -15.12
N THR A 409 -24.93 28.37 -14.99
CA THR A 409 -23.50 28.68 -14.90
C THR A 409 -22.96 29.13 -16.26
N LYS A 410 -22.07 30.14 -16.26
CA LYS A 410 -21.51 30.74 -17.49
C LYS A 410 -20.90 29.73 -18.45
N ARG A 411 -20.27 28.66 -17.93
CA ARG A 411 -19.63 27.59 -18.72
C ARG A 411 -20.63 26.73 -19.49
N LEU A 412 -21.82 26.51 -18.96
CA LEU A 412 -22.83 25.61 -19.52
C LEU A 412 -23.95 26.32 -20.27
N TYR A 413 -23.98 27.64 -20.11
CA TYR A 413 -25.01 28.54 -20.61
C TYR A 413 -25.33 28.34 -22.09
N ASN A 414 -24.31 28.12 -22.93
CA ASN A 414 -24.49 27.87 -24.37
C ASN A 414 -24.28 26.40 -24.74
N ALA A 415 -23.50 25.65 -23.95
CA ALA A 415 -23.20 24.26 -24.25
C ALA A 415 -24.44 23.36 -24.15
N VAL A 416 -25.23 23.53 -23.08
CA VAL A 416 -26.44 22.75 -22.84
C VAL A 416 -27.50 23.04 -23.92
N PRO A 417 -27.83 24.31 -24.23
CA PRO A 417 -28.71 24.64 -25.34
C PRO A 417 -28.28 24.10 -26.70
N GLN A 418 -27.01 24.27 -27.07
CA GLN A 418 -26.51 23.80 -28.36
C GLN A 418 -26.67 22.29 -28.52
N VAL A 419 -26.33 21.53 -27.47
CA VAL A 419 -26.47 20.07 -27.48
C VAL A 419 -27.94 19.65 -27.50
N ALA A 420 -28.81 20.35 -26.77
CA ALA A 420 -30.25 20.08 -26.77
C ALA A 420 -30.87 20.30 -28.17
N ILE A 421 -30.54 21.42 -28.82
CA ILE A 421 -31.00 21.76 -30.17
C ILE A 421 -30.50 20.73 -31.19
N ALA A 422 -29.21 20.34 -31.10
CA ALA A 422 -28.63 19.31 -31.96
C ALA A 422 -29.33 17.93 -31.80
N ASN A 423 -29.92 17.66 -30.63
CA ASN A 423 -30.70 16.45 -30.34
C ASN A 423 -32.22 16.67 -30.47
N GLY A 424 -32.67 17.71 -31.19
CA GLY A 424 -34.07 17.89 -31.57
C GLY A 424 -34.96 18.59 -30.53
N SER A 425 -34.40 19.12 -29.44
CA SER A 425 -35.16 19.96 -28.50
C SER A 425 -35.55 21.29 -29.15
N LYS A 426 -36.84 21.61 -29.12
CA LYS A 426 -37.40 22.89 -29.60
C LYS A 426 -37.52 23.88 -28.43
N ASN A 427 -37.53 25.18 -28.72
CA ASN A 427 -37.77 26.24 -27.74
C ASN A 427 -36.77 26.20 -26.57
N VAL A 428 -35.49 26.33 -26.91
CA VAL A 428 -34.38 26.29 -25.94
C VAL A 428 -33.81 27.69 -25.75
N PRO A 429 -33.55 28.17 -24.50
CA PRO A 429 -32.96 29.49 -24.27
C PRO A 429 -31.52 29.55 -24.78
N ILE A 430 -31.19 30.59 -25.56
CA ILE A 430 -29.84 30.80 -26.13
C ILE A 430 -29.32 32.17 -25.69
N TRP A 431 -28.05 32.27 -25.30
CA TRP A 431 -27.44 33.56 -25.02
C TRP A 431 -26.99 34.26 -26.29
N LYS A 432 -27.45 35.49 -26.49
CA LYS A 432 -27.01 36.36 -27.58
C LYS A 432 -26.39 37.62 -27.00
N GLY A 433 -25.08 37.62 -26.77
CA GLY A 433 -24.21 38.79 -26.58
C GLY A 433 -24.44 39.71 -25.37
N LYS A 434 -25.68 40.18 -25.15
CA LYS A 434 -26.09 41.10 -24.06
C LYS A 434 -27.28 40.60 -23.23
N GLY A 435 -27.81 39.43 -23.53
CA GLY A 435 -28.97 38.89 -22.83
C GLY A 435 -29.32 37.46 -23.23
N VAL A 436 -30.25 36.88 -22.47
CA VAL A 436 -30.81 35.55 -22.70
C VAL A 436 -32.04 35.71 -23.58
N ASP A 437 -32.06 35.05 -24.72
CA ASP A 437 -33.23 34.98 -25.58
C ASP A 437 -34.10 33.81 -25.07
N TRP A 438 -35.15 34.15 -24.30
CA TRP A 438 -36.05 33.15 -23.73
C TRP A 438 -37.10 32.73 -24.77
N PRO A 439 -37.35 31.44 -24.97
CA PRO A 439 -38.42 30.96 -25.83
C PRO A 439 -39.77 31.42 -25.27
N LYS A 440 -40.68 31.84 -26.15
CA LYS A 440 -42.05 32.23 -25.80
C LYS A 440 -42.92 31.04 -25.46
#